data_AF-A0A1Q1FFS1-F1
#
_entry.id   AF-A0A1Q1FFS1-F1
#
_cell.length_a   1.000
_cell.length_b   1.000
_cell.length_c   1.000
_cell.angle_alpha   90.00
_cell.angle_beta   90.00
_cell.angle_gamma   90.00
#
_symmetry.space_group_name_H-M   'P 1'
#
loop_
_entity.id
_entity.type
_entity.pdbx_description
1 polymer ?
#
loop_
_entity_poly.entity_id
_entity_poly.type
_entity_poly.pdbx_seq_one_letter_code
_entity_poly.pdbx_strand_id
1 'polypeptide(L)'
;MEICNSEDRVVEGEEVYLTADVLGFQHQSRTQFSDPDDRVDLIERTDWRAGSGNTADWSISVRPLPDYPTRVNSIQNYQNLVRTVQFDVSISGIYGGLDRAATVTDGLLSEITWLSSFVQGTLPSHSKIEIREDTSDPEDQPDYVRLRTLHGNVGGCCKTGNLLFTVKQEQSVFLDRAYDTFQEKQDSLELRKILGFYADSLDPNRPVDIKLANLCIAAEMLADRYLEEDPGATADMISGLVDGVGVEYQDLIPDKGSLKTQYGDDIYERDDITPEYFWCRARNHVIHGGSSVTTTEISRDYNALLILLQRILREILLEGNTESLLGMSDLEPNNFVSL
;
A
#
# COMPACT_ATOMS: atom_id res chain seq x y z
N MET A 1 -9.75 14.74 19.93
CA MET A 1 -9.76 16.06 20.60
C MET A 1 -9.72 17.07 19.48
N GLU A 2 -10.79 17.84 19.33
CA GLU A 2 -11.00 18.81 18.27
C GLU A 2 -10.89 20.20 18.90
N ILE A 3 -10.24 21.12 18.19
CA ILE A 3 -10.18 22.53 18.57
C ILE A 3 -10.77 23.28 17.39
N CYS A 4 -11.95 23.88 17.60
CA CYS A 4 -12.76 24.46 16.55
C CYS A 4 -13.16 25.88 16.92
N ASN A 5 -12.88 26.84 16.04
CA ASN A 5 -13.39 28.19 16.17
C ASN A 5 -14.68 28.42 15.34
N SER A 6 -15.05 27.48 14.46
CA SER A 6 -16.13 27.66 13.47
C SER A 6 -16.75 26.36 12.88
N GLU A 7 -17.06 25.34 13.70
CA GLU A 7 -17.63 24.04 13.23
C GLU A 7 -18.86 24.16 12.30
N ASP A 8 -19.73 25.14 12.55
CA ASP A 8 -20.97 25.37 11.78
C ASP A 8 -20.78 26.25 10.52
N ARG A 9 -19.55 26.67 10.20
CA ARG A 9 -19.28 27.47 9.00
C ARG A 9 -19.47 26.61 7.76
N VAL A 10 -20.48 26.97 6.96
CA VAL A 10 -20.79 26.31 5.69
C VAL A 10 -19.85 26.83 4.61
N VAL A 11 -19.12 25.93 3.97
CA VAL A 11 -18.32 26.13 2.76
C VAL A 11 -19.19 25.64 1.59
N GLU A 12 -19.67 26.57 0.74
CA GLU A 12 -20.52 26.24 -0.42
C GLU A 12 -19.79 26.63 -1.71
N GLY A 13 -19.20 25.64 -2.39
CA GLY A 13 -18.49 25.89 -3.66
C GLY A 13 -17.21 26.73 -3.52
N GLU A 14 -16.78 27.00 -2.28
CA GLU A 14 -15.50 27.61 -1.95
C GLU A 14 -14.40 26.53 -2.00
N GLU A 15 -13.17 26.94 -2.35
CA GLU A 15 -11.99 26.09 -2.25
C GLU A 15 -11.50 26.06 -0.80
N VAL A 16 -11.26 24.86 -0.28
CA VAL A 16 -10.79 24.62 1.08
C VAL A 16 -9.37 24.06 1.01
N TYR A 17 -8.46 24.68 1.75
CA TYR A 17 -7.09 24.23 1.89
C TYR A 17 -6.91 23.50 3.21
N LEU A 18 -6.40 22.27 3.13
CA LEU A 18 -6.13 21.44 4.29
C LEU A 18 -4.67 21.00 4.30
N THR A 19 -4.11 20.84 5.49
CA THR A 19 -2.81 20.22 5.66
C THR A 19 -2.90 19.02 6.58
N ALA A 20 -2.13 17.96 6.27
CA ALA A 20 -2.10 16.74 7.06
C ALA A 20 -0.68 16.25 7.34
N ASP A 21 -0.35 16.07 8.63
CA ASP A 21 0.94 15.52 9.04
C ASP A 21 0.94 13.99 8.87
N VAL A 22 1.79 13.47 7.98
CA VAL A 22 1.85 12.03 7.67
C VAL A 22 3.11 11.38 8.26
N LEU A 23 2.90 10.26 8.94
CA LEU A 23 3.95 9.43 9.52
C LEU A 23 4.35 8.32 8.57
N GLY A 24 5.65 8.05 8.49
CA GLY A 24 6.17 6.92 7.72
C GLY A 24 6.11 7.09 6.20
N PHE A 25 5.58 8.20 5.70
CA PHE A 25 5.51 8.44 4.25
C PHE A 25 6.87 8.83 3.70
N GLN A 26 7.34 8.10 2.71
CA GLN A 26 8.58 8.37 2.02
C GLN A 26 8.33 9.00 0.67
N HIS A 27 8.82 10.22 0.51
CA HIS A 27 8.90 10.92 -0.76
C HIS A 27 10.36 11.31 -1.01
N GLN A 28 11.02 10.71 -2.00
CA GLN A 28 12.36 11.16 -2.38
C GLN A 28 12.47 11.15 -3.89
N SER A 29 12.05 12.25 -4.51
CA SER A 29 12.52 12.58 -5.84
C SER A 29 14.04 12.80 -5.78
N ARG A 30 14.76 12.40 -6.83
CA ARG A 30 16.22 12.67 -6.96
C ARG A 30 16.53 14.16 -7.07
N THR A 31 15.51 15.00 -7.24
CA THR A 31 15.60 16.44 -7.03
C THR A 31 15.67 16.67 -5.53
N GLN A 32 16.84 17.11 -5.08
CA GLN A 32 16.98 17.76 -3.77
C GLN A 32 15.77 18.69 -3.61
N PHE A 33 14.95 18.46 -2.59
CA PHE A 33 14.12 19.52 -2.01
C PHE A 33 15.13 20.55 -1.50
N SER A 34 15.59 21.38 -2.42
CA SER A 34 16.55 22.45 -2.17
C SER A 34 15.84 23.59 -1.46
N ASP A 35 14.53 23.68 -1.63
CA ASP A 35 13.63 24.61 -0.99
C ASP A 35 12.65 23.87 -0.05
N PRO A 36 12.48 24.28 1.22
CA PRO A 36 11.38 23.79 2.08
C PRO A 36 9.97 24.03 1.50
N ASP A 37 9.83 24.92 0.50
CA ASP A 37 8.58 25.17 -0.21
C ASP A 37 8.40 24.29 -1.46
N ASP A 38 9.38 23.43 -1.80
CA ASP A 38 9.26 22.48 -2.92
C ASP A 38 8.08 21.51 -2.64
N ARG A 39 7.10 21.51 -3.54
CA ARG A 39 5.91 20.63 -3.51
C ARG A 39 5.97 19.63 -4.65
N VAL A 40 5.45 18.43 -4.40
CA VAL A 40 5.26 17.42 -5.45
C VAL A 40 3.81 16.95 -5.46
N ASP A 41 3.19 17.06 -6.62
CA ASP A 41 1.82 16.61 -6.82
C ASP A 41 1.77 15.07 -6.81
N LEU A 42 0.89 14.53 -5.96
CA LEU A 42 0.68 13.08 -5.84
C LEU A 42 -0.46 12.63 -6.74
N ILE A 43 -1.58 13.34 -6.73
CA ILE A 43 -2.79 12.98 -7.45
C ILE A 43 -3.72 14.18 -7.56
N GLU A 44 -4.49 14.23 -8.65
CA GLU A 44 -5.53 15.22 -8.90
C GLU A 44 -6.76 14.51 -9.48
N ARG A 45 -7.95 14.95 -9.11
CA ARG A 45 -9.22 14.48 -9.66
C ARG A 45 -10.15 15.66 -9.90
N THR A 46 -10.75 15.68 -11.09
CA THR A 46 -11.82 16.61 -11.46
C THR A 46 -13.15 15.86 -11.55
N ASP A 47 -14.25 16.56 -11.31
CA ASP A 47 -15.61 16.00 -11.35
C ASP A 47 -15.79 14.75 -10.45
N TRP A 48 -15.01 14.66 -9.36
CA TRP A 48 -15.03 13.51 -8.45
C TRP A 48 -16.36 13.45 -7.69
N ARG A 49 -16.95 12.26 -7.63
CA ARG A 49 -18.27 12.06 -7.00
C ARG A 49 -18.15 12.02 -5.48
N ALA A 50 -18.27 13.19 -4.86
CA ALA A 50 -18.25 13.36 -3.40
C ALA A 50 -19.50 12.84 -2.64
N GLY A 51 -20.38 12.10 -3.33
CA GLY A 51 -21.63 11.58 -2.79
C GLY A 51 -22.81 12.57 -2.83
N SER A 52 -24.02 12.06 -2.63
CA SER A 52 -25.28 12.85 -2.59
C SER A 52 -25.54 13.74 -3.82
N GLY A 53 -25.06 13.33 -5.00
CA GLY A 53 -25.19 14.09 -6.24
C GLY A 53 -24.23 15.28 -6.37
N ASN A 54 -23.25 15.39 -5.46
CA ASN A 54 -22.21 16.42 -5.50
C ASN A 54 -20.99 15.96 -6.31
N THR A 55 -20.40 16.88 -7.05
CA THR A 55 -19.09 16.73 -7.70
C THR A 55 -18.11 17.72 -7.09
N ALA A 56 -16.87 17.29 -6.90
CA ALA A 56 -15.81 18.13 -6.35
C ALA A 56 -14.52 17.90 -7.13
N ASP A 57 -13.70 18.94 -7.19
CA ASP A 57 -12.34 18.84 -7.70
C ASP A 57 -11.40 18.80 -6.49
N TRP A 58 -10.38 17.96 -6.55
CA TRP A 58 -9.40 17.88 -5.47
C TRP A 58 -8.02 17.50 -5.95
N SER A 59 -7.02 17.95 -5.21
CA SER A 59 -5.62 17.58 -5.42
C SER A 59 -4.91 17.35 -4.10
N ILE A 60 -3.94 16.45 -4.12
CA ILE A 60 -3.05 16.19 -2.99
C ILE A 60 -1.63 16.38 -3.49
N SER A 61 -0.91 17.27 -2.84
CA SER A 61 0.53 17.42 -2.99
C SER A 61 1.24 17.10 -1.67
N VAL A 62 2.53 16.81 -1.75
CA VAL A 62 3.36 16.48 -0.59
C VAL A 62 4.55 17.42 -0.50
N ARG A 63 4.85 17.82 0.74
CA ARG A 63 6.06 18.57 1.10
C ARG A 63 6.82 17.88 2.23
N PRO A 64 8.15 17.76 2.15
CA PRO A 64 8.94 17.16 3.22
C PRO A 64 8.97 18.07 4.45
N LEU A 65 9.00 17.47 5.63
CA LEU A 65 9.30 18.23 6.85
C LEU A 65 10.80 18.53 6.97
N PRO A 66 11.19 19.59 7.72
CA PRO A 66 12.59 19.85 8.03
C PRO A 66 13.29 18.61 8.63
N ASP A 67 14.58 18.45 8.32
CA ASP A 67 15.39 17.28 8.68
C ASP A 67 14.85 15.95 8.13
N TYR A 68 14.17 15.98 6.97
CA TYR A 68 13.63 14.80 6.31
C TYR A 68 14.62 13.60 6.25
N PRO A 69 15.91 13.76 5.88
CA PRO A 69 16.86 12.65 5.90
C PRO A 69 17.05 12.03 7.29
N THR A 70 17.07 12.84 8.35
CA THR A 70 17.19 12.38 9.74
C THR A 70 15.93 11.63 10.19
N ARG A 71 14.74 12.10 9.79
CA ARG A 71 13.45 11.45 10.07
C ARG A 71 13.34 10.10 9.36
N VAL A 72 13.72 10.06 8.07
CA VAL A 72 13.82 8.81 7.30
C VAL A 72 14.82 7.85 7.95
N ASN A 73 16.01 8.33 8.31
CA ASN A 73 17.00 7.53 9.04
C ASN A 73 16.42 6.98 10.37
N SER A 74 15.59 7.77 11.06
CA SER A 74 14.93 7.34 12.29
C SER A 74 13.98 6.16 12.09
N ILE A 75 13.19 6.19 11.01
CA ILE A 75 12.33 5.07 10.63
C ILE A 75 13.17 3.87 10.22
N GLN A 76 14.18 4.07 9.37
CA GLN A 76 14.99 2.98 8.82
C GLN A 76 15.80 2.22 9.87
N ASN A 77 16.44 2.96 10.79
CA ASN A 77 17.40 2.38 11.74
C ASN A 77 16.82 2.13 13.14
N TYR A 78 15.78 2.87 13.54
CA TYR A 78 15.21 2.77 14.88
C TYR A 78 13.73 2.37 14.88
N GLN A 79 13.12 2.14 13.71
CA GLN A 79 11.71 1.77 13.57
C GLN A 79 10.73 2.73 14.26
N ASN A 80 11.16 3.99 14.44
CA ASN A 80 10.31 5.03 15.00
C ASN A 80 9.43 5.59 13.89
N LEU A 81 8.13 5.32 13.94
CA LEU A 81 7.16 6.02 13.09
C LEU A 81 7.12 7.48 13.51
N VAL A 82 7.77 8.32 12.71
CA VAL A 82 7.80 9.78 12.88
C VAL A 82 7.16 10.46 11.69
N ARG A 83 6.67 11.69 11.93
CA ARG A 83 6.20 12.58 10.85
C ARG A 83 7.36 12.81 9.88
N THR A 84 7.13 12.59 8.60
CA THR A 84 8.15 12.73 7.55
C THR A 84 7.78 13.81 6.56
N VAL A 85 6.51 13.88 6.19
CA VAL A 85 5.98 14.83 5.21
C VAL A 85 4.70 15.45 5.74
N GLN A 86 4.31 16.55 5.11
CA GLN A 86 2.98 17.10 5.20
C GLN A 86 2.30 16.98 3.83
N PHE A 87 1.05 16.56 3.83
CA PHE A 87 0.21 16.62 2.64
C PHE A 87 -0.53 17.94 2.64
N ASP A 88 -0.53 18.61 1.50
CA ASP A 88 -1.38 19.76 1.24
C ASP A 88 -2.51 19.28 0.33
N VAL A 89 -3.75 19.42 0.80
CA VAL A 89 -4.96 18.99 0.10
C VAL A 89 -5.75 20.23 -0.28
N SER A 90 -6.02 20.41 -1.57
CA SER A 90 -7.02 21.36 -2.04
C SER A 90 -8.29 20.60 -2.42
N ILE A 91 -9.45 21.10 -1.99
CA ILE A 91 -10.75 20.57 -2.39
C ILE A 91 -11.69 21.72 -2.71
N SER A 92 -12.28 21.70 -3.90
CA SER A 92 -13.29 22.65 -4.36
C SER A 92 -14.61 21.95 -4.65
N GLY A 93 -15.73 22.60 -4.33
CA GLY A 93 -17.06 22.07 -4.63
C GLY A 93 -17.67 21.15 -3.57
N ILE A 94 -17.06 21.00 -2.39
CA ILE A 94 -17.72 20.31 -1.26
C ILE A 94 -18.75 21.24 -0.63
N TYR A 95 -20.00 20.78 -0.52
CA TYR A 95 -21.06 21.48 0.20
C TYR A 95 -21.17 20.98 1.63
N GLY A 96 -21.13 21.87 2.63
CA GLY A 96 -21.40 21.52 4.04
C GLY A 96 -20.49 22.29 4.99
N GLY A 97 -20.41 21.84 6.25
CA GLY A 97 -19.52 22.44 7.23
C GLY A 97 -18.05 22.00 7.09
N LEU A 98 -17.13 22.71 7.77
CA LEU A 98 -15.70 22.34 7.86
C LEU A 98 -15.50 20.90 8.38
N ASP A 99 -16.38 20.41 9.25
CA ASP A 99 -16.36 19.02 9.73
C ASP A 99 -16.59 18.00 8.60
N ARG A 100 -17.48 18.33 7.64
CA ARG A 100 -17.70 17.50 6.45
C ARG A 100 -16.48 17.51 5.55
N ALA A 101 -15.88 18.68 5.32
CA ALA A 101 -14.63 18.79 4.55
C ALA A 101 -13.53 17.93 5.18
N ALA A 102 -13.33 18.05 6.50
CA ALA A 102 -12.38 17.22 7.25
C ALA A 102 -12.66 15.72 7.12
N THR A 103 -13.94 15.31 7.05
CA THR A 103 -14.34 13.91 6.91
C THR A 103 -14.10 13.37 5.51
N VAL A 104 -14.38 14.18 4.48
CA VAL A 104 -14.05 13.83 3.09
C VAL A 104 -12.54 13.68 2.93
N THR A 105 -11.77 14.64 3.43
CA THR A 105 -10.31 14.59 3.38
C THR A 105 -9.74 13.39 4.12
N ASP A 106 -10.29 13.04 5.28
CA ASP A 106 -9.87 11.84 6.02
C ASP A 106 -10.06 10.56 5.19
N GLY A 107 -11.16 10.47 4.43
CA GLY A 107 -11.42 9.39 3.49
C GLY A 107 -10.38 9.34 2.36
N LEU A 108 -10.14 10.48 1.68
CA LEU A 108 -9.15 10.60 0.61
C LEU A 108 -7.74 10.22 1.10
N LEU A 109 -7.31 10.80 2.22
CA LEU A 109 -6.00 10.53 2.81
C LEU A 109 -5.85 9.07 3.19
N SER A 110 -6.89 8.44 3.76
CA SER A 110 -6.85 7.02 4.09
C SER A 110 -6.63 6.15 2.85
N GLU A 111 -7.29 6.45 1.73
CA GLU A 111 -7.14 5.67 0.50
C GLU A 111 -5.72 5.83 -0.09
N ILE A 112 -5.22 7.08 -0.11
CA ILE A 112 -3.86 7.36 -0.58
C ILE A 112 -2.80 6.70 0.28
N THR A 113 -2.95 6.68 1.61
CA THR A 113 -1.98 6.02 2.48
C THR A 113 -2.01 4.50 2.34
N TRP A 114 -3.19 3.88 2.15
CA TRP A 114 -3.32 2.45 1.84
C TRP A 114 -2.67 2.10 0.50
N LEU A 115 -2.99 2.82 -0.57
CA LEU A 115 -2.36 2.60 -1.88
C LEU A 115 -0.85 2.79 -1.82
N SER A 116 -0.41 3.84 -1.13
CA SER A 116 1.01 4.10 -0.94
C SER A 116 1.73 2.99 -0.18
N SER A 117 1.03 2.19 0.64
CA SER A 117 1.68 1.11 1.40
C SER A 117 2.23 0.02 0.50
N PHE A 118 1.61 -0.22 -0.66
CA PHE A 118 2.07 -1.15 -1.68
C PHE A 118 3.52 -0.84 -2.11
N VAL A 119 3.75 0.44 -2.44
CA VAL A 119 5.05 0.95 -2.92
C VAL A 119 6.02 1.14 -1.76
N GLN A 120 5.55 1.66 -0.63
CA GLN A 120 6.43 2.07 0.46
C GLN A 120 6.88 0.92 1.36
N GLY A 121 6.16 -0.20 1.34
CA GLY A 121 6.44 -1.35 2.20
C GLY A 121 6.25 -1.08 3.69
N THR A 122 5.58 0.01 4.03
CA THR A 122 5.10 0.42 5.36
C THR A 122 3.68 0.91 5.20
N LEU A 123 2.93 1.10 6.28
CA LEU A 123 1.58 1.66 6.25
C LEU A 123 1.62 3.13 6.72
N PRO A 124 1.77 4.12 5.80
CA PRO A 124 1.71 5.51 6.20
C PRO A 124 0.38 5.85 6.87
N SER A 125 0.40 6.83 7.74
CA SER A 125 -0.82 7.28 8.41
C SER A 125 -0.73 8.77 8.73
N HIS A 126 -1.80 9.51 8.48
CA HIS A 126 -1.93 10.90 8.89
C HIS A 126 -2.42 10.99 10.36
N SER A 127 -1.93 11.99 11.09
CA SER A 127 -2.17 12.16 12.54
C SER A 127 -2.96 13.40 12.91
N LYS A 128 -2.98 14.39 12.02
CA LYS A 128 -3.52 15.72 12.25
C LYS A 128 -4.01 16.25 10.92
N ILE A 129 -5.21 16.82 10.91
CA ILE A 129 -5.77 17.58 9.79
C ILE A 129 -5.99 19.01 10.30
N GLU A 130 -5.42 19.98 9.61
CA GLU A 130 -5.69 21.41 9.81
C GLU A 130 -6.42 21.96 8.59
N ILE A 131 -7.41 22.81 8.80
CA ILE A 131 -8.10 23.52 7.73
C ILE A 131 -7.81 25.01 7.88
N ARG A 132 -7.48 25.65 6.76
CA ARG A 132 -7.32 27.10 6.64
C ARG A 132 -8.20 27.58 5.50
N GLU A 133 -9.08 28.54 5.76
CA GLU A 133 -9.82 29.23 4.72
C GLU A 133 -8.88 30.21 3.98
N ASP A 134 -9.05 30.39 2.67
CA ASP A 134 -8.19 31.20 1.77
C ASP A 134 -8.03 32.67 2.21
N THR A 135 -8.86 33.13 3.14
CA THR A 135 -8.83 34.49 3.70
C THR A 135 -7.93 34.65 4.94
N SER A 136 -7.37 33.56 5.48
CA SER A 136 -6.54 33.58 6.69
C SER A 136 -5.06 33.77 6.36
N ASP A 137 -4.34 34.59 7.14
CA ASP A 137 -2.89 34.72 6.99
C ASP A 137 -2.25 33.35 7.31
N PRO A 138 -1.23 32.87 6.56
CA PRO A 138 -0.52 31.63 6.91
C PRO A 138 0.01 31.58 8.36
N GLU A 139 0.22 32.75 8.99
CA GLU A 139 0.58 32.85 10.41
C GLU A 139 -0.60 32.77 11.40
N ASP A 140 -1.84 32.84 10.91
CA ASP A 140 -3.05 32.72 11.74
C ASP A 140 -3.26 31.28 12.24
N GLN A 141 -4.00 31.17 13.35
CA GLN A 141 -4.41 29.86 13.86
C GLN A 141 -5.37 29.19 12.87
N PRO A 142 -5.24 27.87 12.65
CA PRO A 142 -6.15 27.14 11.77
C PRO A 142 -7.60 27.27 12.24
N ASP A 143 -8.52 27.38 11.30
CA ASP A 143 -9.97 27.51 11.55
C ASP A 143 -10.53 26.22 12.20
N TYR A 144 -9.95 25.09 11.83
CA TYR A 144 -10.34 23.76 12.33
C TYR A 144 -9.12 22.84 12.49
N VAL A 145 -9.07 22.11 13.61
CA VAL A 145 -8.05 21.08 13.85
C VAL A 145 -8.70 19.79 14.34
N ARG A 146 -8.42 18.70 13.63
CA ARG A 146 -8.84 17.35 13.98
C ARG A 146 -7.63 16.45 14.20
N LEU A 147 -7.50 15.97 15.43
CA LEU A 147 -6.50 14.98 15.81
C LEU A 147 -7.05 13.56 15.61
N ARG A 148 -6.24 12.67 15.03
CA ARG A 148 -6.60 11.27 14.81
C ARG A 148 -5.76 10.34 15.67
N THR A 149 -6.40 9.26 16.11
CA THR A 149 -5.71 8.10 16.67
C THR A 149 -5.27 7.23 15.50
N LEU A 150 -3.96 7.02 15.40
CA LEU A 150 -3.34 6.31 14.29
C LEU A 150 -3.69 4.82 14.31
N HIS A 151 -3.64 4.18 13.14
CA HIS A 151 -3.52 2.72 13.09
C HIS A 151 -2.27 2.34 13.89
N GLY A 152 -2.47 1.67 15.02
CA GLY A 152 -1.42 1.25 15.94
C GLY A 152 -0.59 0.13 15.34
N ASN A 153 0.27 0.49 14.38
CA ASN A 153 1.40 -0.29 13.86
C ASN A 153 1.06 -1.66 13.27
N VAL A 154 1.35 -1.82 11.97
CA VAL A 154 1.65 -3.15 11.45
C VAL A 154 2.88 -3.09 10.53
N GLY A 155 4.03 -2.89 11.17
CA GLY A 155 5.31 -3.36 10.63
C GLY A 155 6.25 -2.26 10.17
N GLY A 156 6.89 -1.56 11.10
CA GLY A 156 7.99 -0.67 10.76
C GLY A 156 9.10 -1.44 10.05
N CYS A 157 9.21 -1.27 8.73
CA CYS A 157 10.48 -0.82 8.19
C CYS A 157 10.35 -0.04 6.89
N CYS A 158 11.30 0.86 6.74
CA CYS A 158 11.85 1.18 5.45
C CYS A 158 13.26 0.59 5.45
N LYS A 159 13.58 -0.38 4.58
CA LYS A 159 14.99 -0.78 4.39
C LYS A 159 15.68 0.19 3.44
N THR A 160 17.00 0.30 3.58
CA THR A 160 17.88 1.09 2.70
C THR A 160 17.94 0.54 1.26
N GLY A 161 17.40 -0.65 1.00
CA GLY A 161 17.43 -1.35 -0.30
C GLY A 161 16.17 -1.17 -1.15
N ASN A 162 16.34 -0.39 -2.22
CA ASN A 162 15.74 -0.50 -3.55
C ASN A 162 14.22 -0.41 -3.80
N LEU A 163 13.28 -0.93 -3.00
CA LEU A 163 11.86 -0.87 -3.40
C LEU A 163 11.37 0.57 -3.57
N LEU A 164 11.68 1.36 -2.55
CA LEU A 164 11.43 2.78 -2.49
C LEU A 164 12.28 3.53 -3.54
N PHE A 165 13.57 3.17 -3.74
CA PHE A 165 14.48 3.92 -4.62
C PHE A 165 14.22 3.75 -6.12
N THR A 166 13.70 2.60 -6.54
CA THR A 166 13.44 2.29 -7.96
C THR A 166 12.08 2.84 -8.43
N VAL A 167 11.08 2.91 -7.54
CA VAL A 167 9.68 3.30 -7.86
C VAL A 167 9.37 4.79 -7.62
N LYS A 168 10.26 5.55 -6.97
CA LYS A 168 9.97 6.91 -6.44
C LYS A 168 9.50 7.97 -7.45
N GLN A 169 9.84 7.85 -8.74
CA GLN A 169 9.35 8.76 -9.79
C GLN A 169 7.99 8.32 -10.36
N GLU A 170 7.60 7.09 -10.07
CA GLU A 170 6.39 6.45 -10.58
C GLU A 170 5.25 6.52 -9.56
N GLN A 171 5.49 6.97 -8.31
CA GLN A 171 4.48 6.98 -7.26
C GLN A 171 3.24 7.80 -7.63
N SER A 172 3.40 9.02 -8.13
CA SER A 172 2.25 9.84 -8.54
C SER A 172 1.48 9.19 -9.69
N VAL A 173 2.19 8.62 -10.66
CA VAL A 173 1.57 7.90 -11.80
C VAL A 173 0.84 6.64 -11.34
N PHE A 174 1.41 5.90 -10.38
CA PHE A 174 0.79 4.74 -9.78
C PHE A 174 -0.47 5.11 -9.01
N LEU A 175 -0.40 6.12 -8.13
CA LEU A 175 -1.56 6.59 -7.38
C LEU A 175 -2.66 7.04 -8.34
N ASP A 176 -2.31 7.82 -9.36
CA ASP A 176 -3.25 8.29 -10.38
C ASP A 176 -3.93 7.13 -11.12
N ARG A 177 -3.22 6.06 -11.49
CA ARG A 177 -3.83 4.92 -12.19
C ARG A 177 -4.58 3.95 -11.29
N ALA A 178 -4.09 3.75 -10.07
CA ALA A 178 -4.61 2.73 -9.16
C ALA A 178 -5.79 3.21 -8.31
N TYR A 179 -5.97 4.52 -8.16
CA TYR A 179 -6.93 5.09 -7.21
C TYR A 179 -8.37 4.65 -7.49
N ASP A 180 -8.86 4.81 -8.72
CA ASP A 180 -10.25 4.52 -9.05
C ASP A 180 -10.54 3.01 -8.93
N THR A 181 -9.62 2.17 -9.42
CA THR A 181 -9.69 0.71 -9.28
C THR A 181 -9.70 0.28 -7.82
N PHE A 182 -8.87 0.90 -6.97
CA PHE A 182 -8.86 0.62 -5.55
C PHE A 182 -10.17 1.05 -4.88
N GLN A 183 -10.72 2.22 -5.23
CA GLN A 183 -12.01 2.65 -4.71
C GLN A 183 -13.11 1.65 -5.07
N GLU A 184 -13.12 1.15 -6.31
CA GLU A 184 -14.10 0.19 -6.81
C GLU A 184 -13.97 -1.19 -6.16
N LYS A 185 -12.73 -1.68 -5.96
CA LYS A 185 -12.47 -3.07 -5.56
C LYS A 185 -12.11 -3.27 -4.09
N GLN A 186 -11.87 -2.20 -3.31
CA GLN A 186 -11.37 -2.34 -1.93
C GLN A 186 -12.27 -3.17 -1.01
N ASP A 187 -13.59 -3.07 -1.17
CA ASP A 187 -14.55 -3.78 -0.31
C ASP A 187 -14.80 -5.20 -0.78
N SER A 188 -14.94 -5.41 -2.10
CA SER A 188 -15.22 -6.73 -2.69
C SER A 188 -14.03 -7.68 -2.52
N LEU A 189 -12.81 -7.19 -2.75
CA LEU A 189 -11.57 -7.95 -2.60
C LEU A 189 -10.92 -7.81 -1.22
N GLU A 190 -11.50 -7.01 -0.31
CA GLU A 190 -10.89 -6.68 1.00
C GLU A 190 -9.44 -6.16 0.90
N LEU A 191 -9.14 -5.34 -0.11
CA LEU A 191 -7.77 -4.91 -0.45
C LEU A 191 -7.01 -4.29 0.72
N ARG A 192 -7.66 -3.55 1.62
CA ARG A 192 -7.01 -3.00 2.83
C ARG A 192 -6.46 -4.09 3.75
N LYS A 193 -7.17 -5.22 3.91
CA LYS A 193 -6.68 -6.33 4.73
C LYS A 193 -5.50 -7.03 4.05
N ILE A 194 -5.60 -7.24 2.74
CA ILE A 194 -4.53 -7.85 1.93
C ILE A 194 -3.26 -6.99 1.97
N LEU A 195 -3.38 -5.68 1.76
CA LEU A 195 -2.28 -4.73 1.87
C LEU A 195 -1.71 -4.68 3.29
N GLY A 196 -2.55 -4.86 4.31
CA GLY A 196 -2.11 -4.98 5.70
C GLY A 196 -1.24 -6.21 5.96
N PHE A 197 -1.66 -7.39 5.48
CA PHE A 197 -0.85 -8.61 5.57
C PHE A 197 0.45 -8.51 4.76
N TYR A 198 0.36 -7.93 3.56
CA TYR A 198 1.52 -7.64 2.72
C TYR A 198 2.51 -6.74 3.47
N ALA A 199 2.08 -5.59 3.99
CA ALA A 199 2.95 -4.68 4.73
C ALA A 199 3.57 -5.33 5.99
N ASP A 200 2.79 -6.09 6.78
CA ASP A 200 3.32 -6.80 7.96
C ASP A 200 4.38 -7.85 7.57
N SER A 201 4.23 -8.52 6.42
CA SER A 201 5.21 -9.49 5.94
C SER A 201 6.58 -8.86 5.65
N LEU A 202 6.61 -7.55 5.38
CA LEU A 202 7.83 -6.81 5.10
C LEU A 202 8.58 -6.36 6.36
N ASP A 203 7.96 -6.43 7.56
CA ASP A 203 8.60 -6.04 8.83
C ASP A 203 9.82 -6.92 9.14
N PRO A 204 11.04 -6.38 9.24
CA PRO A 204 12.28 -7.12 9.42
C PRO A 204 12.38 -7.78 10.79
N ASN A 205 11.59 -7.34 11.78
CA ASN A 205 11.57 -7.92 13.11
C ASN A 205 10.65 -9.15 13.20
N ARG A 206 9.85 -9.41 12.15
CA ARG A 206 8.99 -10.59 12.08
C ARG A 206 9.82 -11.83 11.71
N PRO A 207 9.65 -12.96 12.43
CA PRO A 207 10.18 -14.24 12.00
C PRO A 207 9.67 -14.63 10.61
N VAL A 208 10.51 -15.30 9.81
CA VAL A 208 10.16 -15.66 8.43
C VAL A 208 8.93 -16.56 8.32
N ASP A 209 8.66 -17.40 9.32
CA ASP A 209 7.46 -18.24 9.36
C ASP A 209 6.18 -17.40 9.44
N ILE A 210 6.20 -16.32 10.24
CA ILE A 210 5.07 -15.39 10.38
C ILE A 210 4.91 -14.55 9.11
N LYS A 211 6.02 -14.10 8.53
CA LYS A 211 5.99 -13.37 7.24
C LYS A 211 5.36 -14.23 6.15
N LEU A 212 5.77 -15.49 6.04
CA LEU A 212 5.20 -16.44 5.08
C LEU A 212 3.72 -16.66 5.38
N ALA A 213 3.34 -16.90 6.63
CA ALA A 213 1.94 -17.11 7.00
C ALA A 213 1.04 -15.93 6.60
N ASN A 214 1.49 -14.69 6.79
CA ASN A 214 0.76 -13.50 6.33
C ASN A 214 0.56 -13.48 4.81
N LEU A 215 1.61 -13.78 4.04
CA LEU A 215 1.50 -13.85 2.58
C LEU A 215 0.57 -14.98 2.12
N CYS A 216 0.61 -16.13 2.80
CA CYS A 216 -0.29 -17.26 2.54
C CYS A 216 -1.75 -16.83 2.73
N ILE A 217 -2.05 -16.20 3.88
CA ILE A 217 -3.38 -15.71 4.20
C ILE A 217 -3.84 -14.67 3.17
N ALA A 218 -2.96 -13.72 2.82
CA ALA A 218 -3.26 -12.70 1.84
C ALA A 218 -3.60 -13.27 0.46
N ALA A 219 -2.78 -14.22 -0.04
CA ALA A 219 -2.99 -14.86 -1.33
C ALA A 219 -4.26 -15.71 -1.37
N GLU A 220 -4.52 -16.51 -0.32
CA GLU A 220 -5.72 -17.33 -0.20
C GLU A 220 -6.99 -16.49 -0.10
N MET A 221 -6.97 -15.44 0.72
CA MET A 221 -8.10 -14.50 0.83
C MET A 221 -8.37 -13.79 -0.50
N LEU A 222 -7.32 -13.37 -1.19
CA LEU A 222 -7.48 -12.70 -2.49
C LEU A 222 -8.05 -13.66 -3.53
N ALA A 223 -7.59 -14.92 -3.56
CA ALA A 223 -8.07 -15.92 -4.51
C ALA A 223 -9.54 -16.29 -4.28
N ASP A 224 -9.94 -16.48 -3.01
CA ASP A 224 -11.33 -16.73 -2.60
C ASP A 224 -12.27 -15.61 -3.05
N ARG A 225 -11.81 -14.35 -3.02
CA ARG A 225 -12.64 -13.17 -3.37
C ARG A 225 -12.59 -12.78 -4.84
N TYR A 226 -11.52 -13.13 -5.54
CA TYR A 226 -11.35 -12.79 -6.94
C TYR A 226 -12.23 -13.65 -7.85
N LEU A 227 -12.48 -14.90 -7.47
CA LEU A 227 -13.31 -15.82 -8.23
C LEU A 227 -14.80 -15.63 -7.87
N GLU A 228 -15.65 -15.46 -8.89
CA GLU A 228 -17.10 -15.31 -8.69
C GLU A 228 -17.79 -16.63 -8.30
N GLU A 229 -17.21 -17.77 -8.71
CA GLU A 229 -17.66 -19.11 -8.35
C GLU A 229 -16.60 -19.78 -7.47
N ASP A 230 -17.03 -20.43 -6.38
CA ASP A 230 -16.14 -21.20 -5.51
C ASP A 230 -15.64 -22.45 -6.25
N PRO A 231 -14.35 -22.51 -6.63
CA PRO A 231 -13.80 -23.66 -7.33
C PRO A 231 -13.54 -24.84 -6.37
N GLY A 232 -13.76 -24.66 -5.06
CA GLY A 232 -13.66 -25.68 -4.02
C GLY A 232 -12.27 -25.79 -3.41
N ALA A 233 -11.28 -26.31 -4.15
CA ALA A 233 -9.95 -26.52 -3.60
C ALA A 233 -9.10 -25.24 -3.60
N THR A 234 -8.30 -25.02 -2.55
CA THR A 234 -7.38 -23.86 -2.49
C THR A 234 -6.42 -23.80 -3.66
N ALA A 235 -5.99 -24.95 -4.18
CA ALA A 235 -5.11 -25.01 -5.33
C ALA A 235 -5.80 -24.43 -6.59
N ASP A 236 -7.05 -24.82 -6.84
CA ASP A 236 -7.85 -24.33 -7.96
C ASP A 236 -8.17 -22.83 -7.81
N MET A 237 -8.42 -22.36 -6.57
CA MET A 237 -8.57 -20.92 -6.29
C MET A 237 -7.33 -20.13 -6.69
N ILE A 238 -6.14 -20.59 -6.27
CA ILE A 238 -4.88 -19.90 -6.56
C ILE A 238 -4.57 -19.91 -8.05
N SER A 239 -4.78 -21.04 -8.75
CA SER A 239 -4.62 -21.11 -10.22
C SER A 239 -5.59 -20.17 -10.92
N GLY A 240 -6.88 -20.19 -10.56
CA GLY A 240 -7.88 -19.30 -11.13
C GLY A 240 -7.56 -17.82 -10.93
N LEU A 241 -7.03 -17.43 -9.77
CA LEU A 241 -6.54 -16.06 -9.53
C LEU A 241 -5.36 -15.72 -10.45
N VAL A 242 -4.33 -16.56 -10.49
CA VAL A 242 -3.11 -16.30 -11.26
C VAL A 242 -3.42 -16.21 -12.76
N ASP A 243 -4.23 -17.13 -13.27
CA ASP A 243 -4.65 -17.16 -14.67
C ASP A 243 -5.59 -16.01 -15.02
N GLY A 244 -6.54 -15.69 -14.12
CA GLY A 244 -7.50 -14.62 -14.31
C GLY A 244 -6.85 -13.23 -14.31
N VAL A 245 -5.85 -13.03 -13.46
CA VAL A 245 -5.05 -11.79 -13.43
C VAL A 245 -4.02 -11.76 -14.57
N GLY A 246 -3.55 -12.93 -15.02
CA GLY A 246 -2.61 -13.06 -16.13
C GLY A 246 -1.15 -12.78 -15.76
N VAL A 247 -0.74 -13.15 -14.54
CA VAL A 247 0.65 -12.94 -14.06
C VAL A 247 1.56 -14.11 -14.43
N GLU A 248 2.76 -13.79 -14.94
CA GLU A 248 3.82 -14.79 -15.09
C GLU A 248 4.37 -15.18 -13.71
N TYR A 249 4.59 -16.48 -13.50
CA TYR A 249 5.03 -17.02 -12.21
C TYR A 249 6.09 -18.12 -12.33
N GLN A 250 6.36 -18.62 -13.55
CA GLN A 250 7.21 -19.79 -13.79
C GLN A 250 8.66 -19.56 -13.33
N ASP A 251 9.14 -18.31 -13.40
CA ASP A 251 10.45 -17.87 -12.90
C ASP A 251 10.56 -17.91 -11.36
N LEU A 252 9.42 -17.89 -10.66
CA LEU A 252 9.35 -17.91 -9.20
C LEU A 252 9.40 -19.32 -8.63
N ILE A 253 9.15 -20.34 -9.45
CA ILE A 253 9.15 -21.72 -9.01
C ILE A 253 10.58 -22.13 -8.70
N PRO A 254 10.91 -22.42 -7.42
CA PRO A 254 12.30 -22.60 -7.06
C PRO A 254 12.87 -23.89 -7.63
N ASP A 255 14.16 -23.85 -8.00
CA ASP A 255 14.91 -25.07 -8.26
C ASP A 255 14.99 -25.92 -6.98
N LYS A 256 14.49 -27.16 -7.04
CA LYS A 256 14.27 -28.03 -5.87
C LYS A 256 13.24 -27.47 -4.88
N GLY A 257 12.31 -26.67 -5.41
CA GLY A 257 11.10 -26.16 -4.75
C GLY A 257 10.19 -27.26 -4.21
N SER A 258 9.21 -26.89 -3.39
CA SER A 258 8.18 -27.77 -2.84
C SER A 258 7.36 -28.55 -3.87
N LEU A 259 7.44 -28.16 -5.15
CA LEU A 259 6.84 -28.89 -6.26
C LEU A 259 7.75 -29.97 -6.86
N LYS A 260 9.09 -29.89 -6.73
CA LYS A 260 9.95 -31.00 -7.16
C LYS A 260 9.76 -32.15 -6.18
N THR A 261 9.21 -33.26 -6.66
CA THR A 261 9.27 -34.51 -5.91
C THR A 261 10.74 -34.82 -5.60
N GLN A 262 10.99 -35.56 -4.52
CA GLN A 262 12.31 -36.10 -4.21
C GLN A 262 12.92 -36.99 -5.33
N TYR A 263 12.19 -37.19 -6.43
CA TYR A 263 12.55 -38.01 -7.58
C TYR A 263 12.89 -37.20 -8.85
N GLY A 264 12.78 -35.87 -8.82
CA GLY A 264 13.30 -35.02 -9.91
C GLY A 264 12.48 -35.04 -11.19
N ASP A 265 11.21 -35.45 -11.14
CA ASP A 265 10.29 -35.34 -12.27
C ASP A 265 9.92 -33.87 -12.51
N ASP A 266 9.83 -33.48 -13.77
CA ASP A 266 9.38 -32.14 -14.15
C ASP A 266 7.92 -31.96 -13.70
N ILE A 267 7.71 -30.97 -12.84
CA ILE A 267 6.42 -30.63 -12.21
C ILE A 267 5.31 -30.38 -13.24
N TYR A 268 5.71 -30.01 -14.46
CA TYR A 268 4.84 -29.68 -15.59
C TYR A 268 4.20 -30.92 -16.23
N GLU A 269 4.63 -32.13 -15.86
CA GLU A 269 4.06 -33.39 -16.36
C GLU A 269 3.12 -34.07 -15.34
N ARG A 270 2.83 -33.41 -14.20
CA ARG A 270 1.98 -33.95 -13.13
C ARG A 270 0.64 -33.25 -13.05
N ASP A 271 -0.42 -33.94 -13.49
CA ASP A 271 -1.81 -33.47 -13.43
C ASP A 271 -2.35 -33.28 -11.98
N ASP A 272 -1.63 -33.78 -10.97
CA ASP A 272 -2.02 -33.68 -9.56
C ASP A 272 -1.32 -32.54 -8.79
N ILE A 273 -0.58 -31.68 -9.49
CA ILE A 273 0.13 -30.54 -8.93
C ILE A 273 -0.36 -29.25 -9.62
N THR A 274 -0.66 -28.23 -8.83
CA THR A 274 -0.92 -26.87 -9.30
C THR A 274 0.37 -26.04 -9.20
N PRO A 275 1.03 -25.71 -10.32
CA PRO A 275 2.31 -25.00 -10.30
C PRO A 275 2.24 -23.60 -9.67
N GLU A 276 1.10 -22.92 -9.80
CA GLU A 276 0.80 -21.61 -9.22
C GLU A 276 0.80 -21.65 -7.69
N TYR A 277 0.52 -22.82 -7.10
CA TYR A 277 0.47 -23.05 -5.66
C TYR A 277 1.77 -23.69 -5.12
N PHE A 278 2.92 -23.28 -5.69
CA PHE A 278 4.21 -23.91 -5.41
C PHE A 278 4.62 -23.93 -3.93
N TRP A 279 4.07 -23.04 -3.10
CA TRP A 279 4.41 -22.82 -1.70
C TRP A 279 3.54 -23.66 -0.72
N CYS A 280 2.66 -24.54 -1.21
CA CYS A 280 1.67 -25.28 -0.42
C CYS A 280 2.27 -26.11 0.75
N ARG A 281 3.48 -26.64 0.60
CA ARG A 281 4.14 -27.41 1.66
C ARG A 281 4.58 -26.50 2.81
N ALA A 282 5.21 -25.37 2.50
CA ALA A 282 5.62 -24.39 3.50
C ALA A 282 4.39 -23.75 4.18
N ARG A 283 3.34 -23.46 3.41
CA ARG A 283 2.00 -23.07 3.91
C ARG A 283 1.47 -24.03 4.98
N ASN A 284 1.41 -25.32 4.66
CA ASN A 284 0.90 -26.32 5.60
C ASN A 284 1.79 -26.45 6.86
N HIS A 285 3.09 -26.19 6.74
CA HIS A 285 3.97 -26.12 7.88
C HIS A 285 3.66 -24.90 8.78
N VAL A 286 3.63 -23.69 8.22
CA VAL A 286 3.49 -22.45 9.02
C VAL A 286 2.08 -22.21 9.54
N ILE A 287 1.03 -22.68 8.84
CA ILE A 287 -0.37 -22.49 9.25
C ILE A 287 -0.87 -23.65 10.12
N HIS A 288 -0.51 -24.89 9.79
CA HIS A 288 -1.08 -26.08 10.45
C HIS A 288 -0.08 -26.86 11.32
N GLY A 289 1.20 -26.45 11.37
CA GLY A 289 2.24 -27.20 12.07
C GLY A 289 2.57 -28.54 11.41
N GLY A 290 2.41 -28.63 10.08
CA GLY A 290 2.65 -29.84 9.28
C GLY A 290 4.11 -30.31 9.22
N SER A 291 4.38 -31.27 8.33
CA SER A 291 5.69 -31.93 8.10
C SER A 291 6.91 -30.99 8.15
N SER A 292 8.08 -31.50 8.51
CA SER A 292 9.31 -30.71 8.63
C SER A 292 9.67 -30.01 7.31
N VAL A 293 9.60 -28.68 7.31
CA VAL A 293 10.13 -27.78 6.29
C VAL A 293 11.26 -27.00 6.95
N THR A 294 12.39 -26.84 6.28
CA THR A 294 13.54 -26.11 6.82
C THR A 294 13.33 -24.60 6.71
N THR A 295 13.97 -23.82 7.59
CA THR A 295 13.95 -22.35 7.51
C THR A 295 14.46 -21.81 6.17
N THR A 296 15.38 -22.53 5.51
CA THR A 296 15.86 -22.20 4.16
C THR A 296 14.75 -22.36 3.11
N GLU A 297 13.98 -23.44 3.17
CA GLU A 297 12.82 -23.64 2.29
C GLU A 297 11.75 -22.57 2.56
N ILE A 298 11.45 -22.26 3.83
CA ILE A 298 10.49 -21.21 4.20
C ILE A 298 10.92 -19.84 3.67
N SER A 299 12.21 -19.49 3.83
CA SER A 299 12.75 -18.21 3.32
C SER A 299 12.65 -18.09 1.81
N ARG A 300 12.95 -19.19 1.10
CA ARG A 300 12.87 -19.24 -0.36
C ARG A 300 11.43 -19.10 -0.85
N ASP A 301 10.51 -19.85 -0.25
CA ASP A 301 9.09 -19.83 -0.63
C ASP A 301 8.43 -18.49 -0.24
N TYR A 302 8.84 -17.87 0.89
CA TYR A 302 8.47 -16.50 1.26
C TYR A 302 8.87 -15.50 0.18
N ASN A 303 10.13 -15.53 -0.29
CA ASN A 303 10.61 -14.61 -1.31
C ASN A 303 9.85 -14.76 -2.62
N ALA A 304 9.63 -15.99 -3.07
CA ALA A 304 8.89 -16.27 -4.30
C ALA A 304 7.41 -15.85 -4.19
N LEU A 305 6.74 -16.18 -3.08
CA LEU A 305 5.35 -15.78 -2.85
C LEU A 305 5.20 -14.26 -2.70
N LEU A 306 6.19 -13.58 -2.13
CA LEU A 306 6.18 -12.11 -2.04
C LEU A 306 6.16 -11.48 -3.44
N ILE A 307 7.01 -11.94 -4.36
CA ILE A 307 7.00 -11.45 -5.74
C ILE A 307 5.67 -11.75 -6.41
N LEU A 308 5.17 -12.98 -6.25
CA LEU A 308 3.91 -13.37 -6.86
C LEU A 308 2.77 -12.47 -6.39
N LEU A 309 2.64 -12.24 -5.08
CA LEU A 309 1.61 -11.36 -4.53
C LEU A 309 1.80 -9.91 -4.99
N GLN A 310 3.04 -9.42 -5.12
CA GLN A 310 3.32 -8.09 -5.67
C GLN A 310 2.86 -7.97 -7.13
N ARG A 311 3.13 -8.97 -7.97
CA ARG A 311 2.67 -9.02 -9.37
C ARG A 311 1.14 -9.03 -9.43
N ILE A 312 0.49 -9.88 -8.64
CA ILE A 312 -0.97 -9.97 -8.59
C ILE A 312 -1.59 -8.64 -8.16
N LEU A 313 -1.14 -8.06 -7.04
CA LEU A 313 -1.66 -6.80 -6.54
C LEU A 313 -1.45 -5.65 -7.54
N ARG A 314 -0.28 -5.61 -8.20
CA ARG A 314 0.01 -4.61 -9.23
C ARG A 314 -0.97 -4.71 -10.39
N GLU A 315 -1.17 -5.90 -10.94
CA GLU A 315 -2.09 -6.11 -12.07
C GLU A 315 -3.55 -5.84 -11.68
N ILE A 316 -3.98 -6.22 -10.47
CA ILE A 316 -5.33 -5.91 -9.99
C ILE A 316 -5.54 -4.41 -9.83
N LEU A 317 -4.58 -3.70 -9.24
CA LEU A 317 -4.69 -2.26 -8.97
C LEU A 317 -4.59 -1.42 -10.25
N LEU A 318 -3.81 -1.87 -11.23
CA LEU A 318 -3.57 -1.13 -12.47
C LEU A 318 -4.39 -1.62 -13.67
N GLU A 319 -5.12 -2.73 -13.52
CA GLU A 319 -5.91 -3.36 -14.58
C GLU A 319 -5.12 -3.57 -15.89
N GLY A 320 -3.88 -4.05 -15.78
CA GLY A 320 -3.00 -4.22 -16.94
C GLY A 320 -2.35 -2.94 -17.48
N ASN A 321 -2.67 -1.76 -16.93
CA ASN A 321 -2.04 -0.48 -17.30
C ASN A 321 -0.68 -0.30 -16.59
N THR A 322 0.20 -1.27 -16.81
CA THR A 322 1.53 -1.36 -16.20
C THR A 322 2.63 -0.73 -17.06
N GLU A 323 2.30 -0.33 -18.30
CA GLU A 323 3.21 0.39 -19.20
C GLU A 323 3.79 1.63 -18.50
N SER A 324 5.09 1.91 -18.67
CA SER A 324 5.81 3.01 -18.02
C SER A 324 6.04 2.92 -16.50
N LEU A 325 5.62 1.85 -15.82
CA LEU A 325 5.91 1.59 -14.40
C LEU A 325 7.02 0.55 -14.26
N LEU A 326 8.17 0.82 -14.87
CA LEU A 326 9.29 -0.13 -14.99
C LEU A 326 9.95 -0.35 -13.62
N GLY A 327 10.07 0.69 -12.80
CA GLY A 327 10.62 0.56 -11.45
C GLY A 327 9.78 -0.33 -10.54
N MET A 328 8.46 -0.38 -10.78
CA MET A 328 7.52 -1.30 -10.11
C MET A 328 7.53 -2.72 -10.67
N SER A 329 8.17 -2.95 -11.81
CA SER A 329 8.31 -4.28 -12.41
C SER A 329 9.47 -5.07 -11.80
N ASP A 330 10.46 -4.36 -11.21
CA ASP A 330 11.72 -4.92 -10.70
C ASP A 330 11.73 -5.08 -9.16
N LEU A 331 10.58 -5.36 -8.54
CA LEU A 331 10.47 -5.52 -7.08
C LEU A 331 11.16 -6.82 -6.62
N GLU A 332 12.46 -6.78 -6.32
CA GLU A 332 13.20 -7.96 -5.86
C GLU A 332 13.08 -8.25 -4.34
N PRO A 333 12.90 -9.52 -3.92
CA PRO A 333 12.77 -9.94 -2.52
C PRO A 333 14.00 -9.77 -1.65
N ASN A 334 15.18 -9.77 -2.28
CA ASN A 334 16.48 -9.67 -1.59
C ASN A 334 16.63 -8.37 -0.79
N ASN A 335 15.71 -7.42 -0.97
CA ASN A 335 15.59 -6.20 -0.20
C ASN A 335 14.89 -6.37 1.16
N PHE A 336 14.27 -7.53 1.46
CA PHE A 336 13.37 -7.68 2.62
C PHE A 336 13.81 -8.69 3.68
N VAL A 337 14.68 -9.64 3.33
CA VAL A 337 15.25 -10.60 4.30
C VAL A 337 16.49 -9.97 4.95
N SER A 338 16.57 -9.91 6.28
CA SER A 338 17.88 -9.82 6.93
C SER A 338 18.35 -11.25 7.16
N LEU A 339 19.54 -11.58 6.65
CA LEU A 339 20.23 -12.81 7.02
C LEU A 339 20.53 -12.83 8.52
#